data_AF-A0A6I3J2K7-F1
#
_entry.id   AF-A0A6I3J2K7-F1
#
_cell.length_a   1.000
_cell.length_b   1.000
_cell.length_c   1.000
_cell.angle_alpha   90.00
_cell.angle_beta   90.00
_cell.angle_gamma   90.00
#
_symmetry.space_group_name_H-M   'P 1'
#
loop_
_entity.id
_entity.type
_entity.pdbx_description
1 polymer ?
#
loop_
_entity_poly.entity_id
_entity_poly.type
_entity_poly.pdbx_seq_one_letter_code
_entity_poly.pdbx_strand_id
1 'polypeptide(L)'
;MPRLGGTCPTRPPPATLRRTPPVSDTYESVVVLSRALDQSGDAIAAVHPDQLHLRTPCAEWDVAQLMAHLVEAPAKFLRGIEGGAVDWAAPAPPTTPTAGAADFRARADDLIHHWHRVGAAADPGRVDWQTTEIVLHTWDLAHAIDWEEPLVPEAAERALAFLTAQLPAASRGTAFAPAVDLLDDAPVHDRLAAFAGRDPRL
;
A
#
# COMPACT_ATOMS: atom_id res chain seq x y z
N MET A 1 2.81 -14.12 28.59
CA MET A 1 2.14 -14.44 27.30
C MET A 1 3.09 -14.06 26.18
N PRO A 2 3.50 -14.97 25.29
CA PRO A 2 4.45 -14.61 24.26
C PRO A 2 3.73 -13.81 23.16
N ARG A 3 4.27 -12.64 22.85
CA ARG A 3 3.85 -11.80 21.73
C ARG A 3 4.32 -12.47 20.44
N LEU A 4 3.40 -12.89 19.58
CA LEU A 4 3.71 -13.30 18.22
C LEU A 4 3.85 -12.01 17.39
N GLY A 5 5.05 -11.44 17.38
CA GLY A 5 5.41 -10.39 16.42
C GLY A 5 5.70 -11.04 15.07
N GLY A 6 4.77 -10.88 14.12
CA GLY A 6 5.05 -11.16 12.72
C GLY A 6 5.91 -10.04 12.15
N THR A 7 6.92 -10.37 11.37
CA THR A 7 7.69 -9.39 10.59
C THR A 7 7.20 -9.39 9.15
N CYS A 8 7.16 -8.21 8.53
CA CYS A 8 6.93 -8.04 7.10
C CYS A 8 7.98 -8.85 6.28
N PRO A 9 7.58 -9.67 5.28
CA PRO A 9 8.46 -10.55 4.56
C PRO A 9 9.39 -9.78 3.61
N THR A 10 10.64 -10.18 3.62
CA THR A 10 11.78 -9.57 2.91
C THR A 10 11.95 -10.04 1.46
N ARG A 11 10.91 -10.62 0.83
CA ARG A 11 11.08 -11.28 -0.48
C ARG A 11 10.04 -10.84 -1.51
N PRO A 12 10.45 -10.27 -2.66
CA PRO A 12 9.55 -10.04 -3.77
C PRO A 12 9.00 -11.38 -4.28
N PRO A 13 7.78 -11.40 -4.87
CA PRO A 13 7.22 -12.61 -5.45
C PRO A 13 8.14 -13.17 -6.56
N PRO A 14 8.19 -14.50 -6.75
CA PRO A 14 8.96 -15.09 -7.84
C PRO A 14 8.40 -14.65 -9.19
N ALA A 15 9.29 -14.40 -10.15
CA ALA A 15 8.93 -14.07 -11.52
C ALA A 15 8.11 -15.21 -12.15
N THR A 16 6.78 -15.05 -12.23
CA THR A 16 5.88 -15.95 -12.94
C THR A 16 5.93 -15.67 -14.44
N LEU A 17 5.74 -16.72 -15.25
CA LEU A 17 5.84 -16.72 -16.71
C LEU A 17 5.08 -15.55 -17.35
N ARG A 18 5.84 -14.63 -17.99
CA ARG A 18 5.34 -13.47 -18.75
C ARG A 18 4.40 -13.92 -19.88
N ARG A 19 3.10 -13.67 -19.72
CA ARG A 19 2.29 -13.19 -20.86
C ARG A 19 2.45 -11.68 -20.88
N THR A 20 2.77 -11.11 -22.04
CA THR A 20 2.75 -9.65 -22.21
C THR A 20 1.30 -9.19 -22.04
N PRO A 21 0.98 -8.41 -20.99
CA PRO A 21 -0.35 -7.83 -20.85
C PRO A 21 -0.57 -6.82 -21.98
N PRO A 22 -1.82 -6.61 -22.44
CA PRO A 22 -2.09 -5.59 -23.44
C PRO A 22 -1.70 -4.21 -22.90
N VAL A 23 -1.22 -3.33 -23.79
CA VAL A 23 -0.75 -1.98 -23.45
C VAL A 23 -1.79 -1.15 -22.67
N SER A 24 -3.08 -1.44 -22.90
CA SER A 24 -4.20 -0.83 -22.17
C SER A 24 -4.16 -1.13 -20.67
N ASP A 25 -3.85 -2.37 -20.28
CA ASP A 25 -3.85 -2.80 -18.88
C ASP A 25 -2.70 -2.14 -18.11
N THR A 26 -1.54 -1.97 -18.75
CA THR A 26 -0.38 -1.29 -18.14
C THR A 26 -0.62 0.20 -17.92
N TYR A 27 -1.18 0.90 -18.92
CA TYR A 27 -1.51 2.31 -18.77
C TYR A 27 -2.53 2.53 -17.65
N GLU A 28 -3.55 1.66 -17.59
CA GLU A 28 -4.56 1.70 -16.55
C GLU A 28 -3.96 1.47 -15.15
N SER A 29 -3.07 0.49 -14.97
CA SER A 29 -2.38 0.28 -13.69
C SER A 29 -1.63 1.53 -13.22
N VAL A 30 -0.94 2.24 -14.11
CA VAL A 30 -0.19 3.46 -13.75
C VAL A 30 -1.14 4.61 -13.39
N VAL A 31 -2.25 4.77 -14.11
CA VAL A 31 -3.29 5.77 -13.79
C VAL A 31 -3.90 5.49 -12.41
N VAL A 32 -4.21 4.23 -12.11
CA VAL A 32 -4.78 3.85 -10.82
C VAL A 32 -3.77 4.04 -9.69
N LEU A 33 -2.50 3.69 -9.90
CA LEU A 33 -1.43 4.00 -8.94
C LEU A 33 -1.34 5.50 -8.67
N SER A 34 -1.39 6.35 -9.71
CA SER A 34 -1.36 7.81 -9.55
C SER A 34 -2.48 8.31 -8.64
N ARG A 35 -3.72 7.84 -8.87
CA ARG A 35 -4.87 8.21 -8.04
C ARG A 35 -4.72 7.75 -6.59
N ALA A 36 -4.20 6.55 -6.38
CA ALA A 36 -3.95 6.02 -5.04
C ALA A 36 -2.88 6.83 -4.31
N LEU A 37 -1.81 7.24 -5.00
CA LEU A 37 -0.79 8.12 -4.45
C LEU A 37 -1.39 9.48 -4.09
N ASP A 38 -2.13 10.14 -4.97
CA ASP A 38 -2.75 11.43 -4.67
C ASP A 38 -3.59 11.37 -3.38
N GLN A 39 -4.47 10.36 -3.29
CA GLN A 39 -5.30 10.14 -2.11
C GLN A 39 -4.49 9.85 -0.84
N SER A 40 -3.42 9.06 -0.93
CA SER A 40 -2.52 8.82 0.21
C SER A 40 -1.85 10.11 0.68
N GLY A 41 -1.50 11.02 -0.24
CA GLY A 41 -0.94 12.33 0.10
C GLY A 41 -1.93 13.21 0.86
N ASP A 42 -3.22 13.12 0.52
CA ASP A 42 -4.30 13.82 1.21
C ASP A 42 -4.55 13.22 2.61
N ALA A 43 -4.55 11.90 2.73
CA ALA A 43 -4.65 11.20 4.02
C ALA A 43 -3.50 11.59 4.97
N ILE A 44 -2.26 11.63 4.48
CA ILE A 44 -1.08 12.06 5.26
C ILE A 44 -1.23 13.53 5.69
N ALA A 45 -1.74 14.39 4.81
CA ALA A 45 -1.96 15.80 5.12
C ALA A 45 -3.06 16.03 6.17
N ALA A 46 -4.01 15.09 6.30
CA ALA A 46 -5.09 15.14 7.28
C ALA A 46 -4.66 14.73 8.69
N VAL A 47 -3.50 14.09 8.85
CA VAL A 47 -3.00 13.66 10.17
C VAL A 47 -2.74 14.87 11.08
N HIS A 48 -3.39 14.90 12.23
CA HIS A 48 -3.12 15.89 13.26
C HIS A 48 -1.99 15.41 14.21
N PRO A 49 -1.12 16.30 14.72
CA PRO A 49 -0.01 15.89 15.58
C PRO A 49 -0.41 15.13 16.86
N ASP A 50 -1.61 15.35 17.40
CA ASP A 50 -2.10 14.57 18.55
C ASP A 50 -2.55 13.15 18.19
N GLN A 51 -2.76 12.83 16.91
CA GLN A 51 -3.15 11.50 16.44
C GLN A 51 -1.95 10.56 16.25
N LEU A 52 -0.71 11.10 16.27
CA LEU A 52 0.51 10.34 15.95
C LEU A 52 0.72 9.09 16.80
N HIS A 53 0.19 9.06 18.02
CA HIS A 53 0.32 7.94 18.97
C HIS A 53 -0.84 6.93 18.89
N LEU A 54 -1.86 7.19 18.06
CA LEU A 54 -3.01 6.30 17.92
C LEU A 54 -2.56 4.98 17.29
N ARG A 55 -3.22 3.89 17.71
CA ARG A 55 -3.00 2.57 17.13
C ARG A 55 -3.63 2.52 15.74
N THR A 56 -3.00 1.79 14.83
CA THR A 56 -3.56 1.53 13.50
C THR A 56 -4.09 0.10 13.40
N PRO A 57 -4.97 -0.22 12.44
CA PRO A 57 -5.33 -1.61 12.12
C PRO A 57 -4.12 -2.46 11.71
N CYS A 58 -3.05 -1.85 11.19
CA CYS A 58 -1.74 -2.48 11.05
C CYS A 58 -1.06 -2.55 12.43
N ALA A 59 -1.30 -3.63 13.17
CA ALA A 59 -0.95 -3.76 14.60
C ALA A 59 0.53 -3.55 14.96
N GLU A 60 1.44 -3.54 13.98
CA GLU A 60 2.87 -3.25 14.17
C GLU A 60 3.16 -1.75 14.36
N TRP A 61 2.29 -0.88 13.87
CA TRP A 61 2.55 0.55 13.75
C TRP A 61 1.48 1.42 14.42
N ASP A 62 1.94 2.44 15.12
CA ASP A 62 1.14 3.63 15.40
C ASP A 62 1.05 4.53 14.15
N VAL A 63 0.23 5.58 14.23
CA VAL A 63 0.03 6.53 13.12
C VAL A 63 1.35 7.18 12.68
N ALA A 64 2.25 7.52 13.60
CA ALA A 64 3.55 8.10 13.25
C ALA A 64 4.41 7.15 12.42
N GLN A 65 4.47 5.88 12.82
CA GLN A 65 5.22 4.85 12.12
C GLN A 65 4.61 4.51 10.75
N LEU A 66 3.29 4.36 10.68
CA LEU A 66 2.58 4.11 9.43
C LEU A 66 2.73 5.28 8.44
N MET A 67 2.60 6.53 8.91
CA MET A 67 2.80 7.72 8.10
C MET A 67 4.23 7.77 7.55
N ALA A 68 5.24 7.58 8.40
CA ALA A 68 6.63 7.54 7.96
C ALA A 68 6.89 6.44 6.92
N HIS A 69 6.27 5.26 7.10
CA HIS A 69 6.33 4.17 6.13
C HIS A 69 5.75 4.58 4.77
N LEU A 70 4.54 5.13 4.75
CA LEU A 70 3.90 5.62 3.52
C LEU A 70 4.78 6.67 2.82
N VAL A 71 5.33 7.64 3.56
CA VAL A 71 6.21 8.69 3.04
C VAL A 71 7.46 8.12 2.33
N GLU A 72 8.03 7.03 2.84
CA GLU A 72 9.19 6.35 2.23
C GLU A 72 8.85 5.40 1.08
N ALA A 73 7.61 4.91 1.00
CA ALA A 73 7.25 3.84 0.08
C ALA A 73 7.54 4.17 -1.40
N PRO A 74 7.17 5.35 -1.96
CA PRO A 74 7.45 5.65 -3.37
C PRO A 74 8.94 5.67 -3.71
N ALA A 75 9.78 6.20 -2.80
CA ALA A 75 11.24 6.22 -2.95
C ALA A 75 11.84 4.81 -2.88
N LYS A 76 11.34 3.95 -1.96
CA LYS A 76 11.75 2.55 -1.88
C LYS A 76 11.35 1.78 -3.14
N PHE A 77 10.14 2.01 -3.67
CA PHE A 77 9.72 1.40 -4.93
C PHE A 77 10.65 1.77 -6.08
N LEU A 78 10.94 3.07 -6.25
CA LEU A 78 11.82 3.55 -7.32
C LEU A 78 13.21 2.93 -7.21
N ARG A 79 13.83 2.94 -6.02
CA ARG A 79 15.12 2.28 -5.77
C ARG A 79 15.10 0.80 -6.15
N GLY A 80 14.02 0.10 -5.81
CA GLY A 80 13.86 -1.31 -6.13
C GLY A 80 13.59 -1.57 -7.62
N ILE A 81 13.11 -0.59 -8.40
CA ILE A 81 13.03 -0.67 -9.87
C ILE A 81 14.43 -0.52 -10.46
N GLU A 82 15.25 0.36 -9.90
CA GLU A 82 16.62 0.65 -10.35
C GLU A 82 17.65 -0.43 -9.98
N GLY A 83 17.20 -1.55 -9.39
CA GLY A 83 18.05 -2.67 -8.97
C GLY A 83 18.78 -2.46 -7.65
N GLY A 84 18.45 -1.40 -6.91
CA GLY A 84 18.99 -1.16 -5.57
C GLY A 84 18.40 -2.12 -4.53
N ALA A 85 19.18 -2.41 -3.48
CA ALA A 85 18.69 -3.16 -2.34
C ALA A 85 17.68 -2.32 -1.55
N VAL A 86 16.54 -2.93 -1.20
CA VAL A 86 15.48 -2.31 -0.39
C VAL A 86 15.24 -3.18 0.83
N ASP A 87 15.40 -2.59 2.01
CA ASP A 87 14.95 -3.19 3.25
C ASP A 87 13.57 -2.63 3.60
N TRP A 88 12.55 -3.46 3.41
CA TRP A 88 11.16 -3.12 3.73
C TRP A 88 10.88 -3.13 5.24
N ALA A 89 11.68 -3.86 6.03
CA ALA A 89 11.55 -3.94 7.47
C ALA A 89 12.32 -2.82 8.20
N ALA A 90 13.27 -2.16 7.52
CA ALA A 90 13.98 -1.02 8.08
C ALA A 90 13.01 0.11 8.45
N PRO A 91 13.05 0.61 9.71
CA PRO A 91 12.23 1.73 10.14
C PRO A 91 12.42 2.94 9.22
N ALA A 92 11.30 3.55 8.82
CA ALA A 92 11.33 4.81 8.09
C ALA A 92 11.79 5.95 9.00
N PRO A 93 12.51 6.96 8.48
CA PRO A 93 12.83 8.16 9.25
C PRO A 93 11.55 8.85 9.74
N PRO A 94 11.52 9.33 11.00
CA PRO A 94 10.35 10.05 11.51
C PRO A 94 10.12 11.34 10.72
N THR A 95 8.86 11.74 10.57
CA THR A 95 8.46 12.96 9.89
C THR A 95 7.29 13.63 10.60
N THR A 96 6.97 14.87 10.20
CA THR A 96 5.77 15.59 10.67
C THR A 96 4.69 15.51 9.59
N PRO A 97 3.39 15.68 9.92
CA PRO A 97 2.33 15.62 8.92
C PRO A 97 2.55 16.55 7.72
N THR A 98 2.91 17.81 7.97
CA THR A 98 3.15 18.80 6.89
C THR A 98 4.36 18.45 6.03
N ALA A 99 5.50 18.09 6.65
CA ALA A 99 6.71 17.75 5.89
C ALA A 99 6.53 16.40 5.16
N GLY A 100 5.94 15.41 5.84
CA GLY A 100 5.64 14.10 5.29
C GLY A 100 4.72 14.17 4.08
N ALA A 101 3.66 14.96 4.13
CA ALA A 101 2.76 15.12 2.99
C ALA A 101 3.46 15.75 1.76
N ALA A 102 4.38 16.70 1.98
CA ALA A 102 5.16 17.31 0.90
C ALA A 102 6.20 16.33 0.33
N ASP A 103 6.96 15.66 1.19
CA ASP A 103 7.96 14.67 0.80
C ASP A 103 7.32 13.49 0.06
N PHE A 104 6.19 12.99 0.55
CA PHE A 104 5.46 11.91 -0.09
C PHE A 104 5.01 12.29 -1.51
N ARG A 105 4.38 13.47 -1.69
CA ARG A 105 3.94 13.94 -3.02
C ARG A 105 5.13 14.07 -3.98
N ALA A 106 6.25 14.65 -3.54
CA ALA A 106 7.44 14.76 -4.38
C ALA A 106 7.97 13.39 -4.83
N ARG A 107 7.99 12.40 -3.92
CA ARG A 107 8.47 11.04 -4.22
C ARG A 107 7.46 10.25 -5.06
N ALA A 108 6.17 10.48 -4.87
CA ALA A 108 5.10 9.95 -5.70
C ALA A 108 5.23 10.45 -7.15
N ASP A 109 5.48 11.75 -7.34
CA ASP A 109 5.74 12.34 -8.64
C ASP A 109 6.95 11.69 -9.33
N ASP A 110 8.06 11.47 -8.60
CA ASP A 110 9.25 10.79 -9.13
C ASP A 110 8.93 9.35 -9.60
N LEU A 111 8.14 8.61 -8.83
CA LEU A 111 7.71 7.26 -9.18
C LEU A 111 6.80 7.25 -10.42
N ILE A 112 5.83 8.16 -10.51
CA ILE A 112 4.94 8.26 -11.66
C ILE A 112 5.69 8.74 -12.91
N HIS A 113 6.61 9.69 -12.78
CA HIS A 113 7.51 10.08 -13.86
C HIS A 113 8.35 8.90 -14.36
N HIS A 114 8.82 8.04 -13.46
CA HIS A 114 9.50 6.81 -13.85
C HIS A 114 8.59 5.93 -14.71
N TRP A 115 7.37 5.64 -14.24
CA TRP A 115 6.45 4.77 -14.97
C TRP A 115 6.03 5.35 -16.33
N HIS A 116 5.81 6.66 -16.43
CA HIS A 116 5.57 7.32 -17.72
C HIS A 116 6.73 7.17 -18.70
N ARG A 117 7.98 7.23 -18.22
CA ARG A 117 9.17 7.04 -19.06
C ARG A 117 9.31 5.61 -19.58
N VAL A 118 8.96 4.63 -18.75
CA VAL A 118 8.96 3.21 -19.13
C VAL A 118 7.83 2.90 -20.13
N GLY A 119 6.67 3.54 -19.96
CA GLY A 119 5.53 3.45 -20.87
C GLY A 119 5.03 2.01 -21.03
N ALA A 120 4.80 1.58 -22.27
CA ALA A 120 4.24 0.26 -22.59
C ALA A 120 5.11 -0.92 -22.12
N ALA A 121 6.38 -0.69 -21.74
CA ALA A 121 7.25 -1.73 -21.22
C ALA A 121 7.06 -1.98 -19.71
N ALA A 122 6.24 -1.18 -19.03
CA ALA A 122 6.02 -1.31 -17.60
C ALA A 122 5.35 -2.65 -17.27
N ASP A 123 5.81 -3.26 -16.19
CA ASP A 123 5.27 -4.52 -15.68
C ASP A 123 4.07 -4.21 -14.78
N PRO A 124 2.82 -4.47 -15.23
CA PRO A 124 1.65 -4.12 -14.44
C PRO A 124 1.59 -4.88 -13.12
N GLY A 125 2.13 -6.11 -13.05
CA GLY A 125 2.17 -6.82 -11.77
C GLY A 125 3.01 -6.09 -10.72
N ARG A 126 4.06 -5.38 -11.15
CA ARG A 126 4.86 -4.53 -10.25
C ARG A 126 4.14 -3.24 -9.87
N VAL A 127 3.38 -2.64 -10.79
CA VAL A 127 2.58 -1.43 -10.54
C VAL A 127 1.38 -1.73 -9.63
N ASP A 128 0.71 -2.85 -9.84
CA ASP A 128 -0.43 -3.31 -9.03
C ASP A 128 0.02 -3.71 -7.61
N TRP A 129 1.23 -4.26 -7.45
CA TRP A 129 1.84 -4.45 -6.13
C TRP A 129 2.02 -3.11 -5.39
N GLN A 130 2.55 -2.09 -6.05
CA GLN A 130 2.72 -0.75 -5.46
C GLN A 130 1.38 -0.13 -5.09
N THR A 131 0.38 -0.30 -5.96
CA THR A 131 -1.00 0.14 -5.71
C THR A 131 -1.56 -0.54 -4.48
N THR A 132 -1.34 -1.85 -4.34
CA THR A 132 -1.80 -2.64 -3.19
C THR A 132 -1.24 -2.10 -1.88
N GLU A 133 0.08 -1.90 -1.80
CA GLU A 133 0.74 -1.37 -0.60
C GLU A 133 0.22 0.02 -0.23
N ILE A 134 0.11 0.93 -1.20
CA ILE A 134 -0.35 2.31 -0.97
C ILE A 134 -1.81 2.34 -0.52
N VAL A 135 -2.71 1.64 -1.21
CA VAL A 135 -4.14 1.68 -0.89
C VAL A 135 -4.43 1.05 0.45
N LEU A 136 -3.82 -0.09 0.74
CA LEU A 136 -4.05 -0.81 2.00
C LEU A 136 -3.59 0.00 3.20
N HIS A 137 -2.42 0.63 3.11
CA HIS A 137 -1.91 1.48 4.18
C HIS A 137 -2.57 2.86 4.26
N THR A 138 -3.12 3.35 3.15
CA THR A 138 -4.02 4.52 3.17
C THR A 138 -5.30 4.21 3.91
N TRP A 139 -5.88 3.01 3.72
CA TRP A 139 -7.03 2.55 4.51
C TRP A 139 -6.68 2.42 5.99
N ASP A 140 -5.52 1.83 6.33
CA ASP A 140 -5.05 1.73 7.72
C ASP A 140 -4.94 3.11 8.38
N LEU A 141 -4.41 4.10 7.64
CA LEU A 141 -4.25 5.46 8.13
C LEU A 141 -5.60 6.17 8.29
N ALA A 142 -6.47 6.07 7.27
CA ALA A 142 -7.80 6.67 7.27
C ALA A 142 -8.63 6.18 8.46
N HIS A 143 -8.62 4.87 8.70
CA HIS A 143 -9.34 4.26 9.82
C HIS A 143 -8.77 4.70 11.18
N ALA A 144 -7.45 4.85 11.29
CA ALA A 144 -6.81 5.23 12.55
C ALA A 144 -7.04 6.70 12.95
N ILE A 145 -7.36 7.58 11.99
CA ILE A 145 -7.54 9.03 12.21
C ILE A 145 -8.99 9.49 12.00
N ASP A 146 -9.93 8.57 11.80
CA ASP A 146 -11.33 8.82 11.45
C ASP A 146 -11.49 9.72 10.20
N TRP A 147 -10.71 9.44 9.14
CA TRP A 147 -10.78 10.18 7.89
C TRP A 147 -11.94 9.68 7.02
N GLU A 148 -12.99 10.51 6.88
CA GLU A 148 -14.25 10.14 6.23
C GLU A 148 -14.28 10.32 4.70
N GLU A 149 -13.15 10.70 4.07
CA GLU A 149 -13.10 10.90 2.63
C GLU A 149 -13.24 9.57 1.87
N PRO A 150 -14.09 9.48 0.82
CA PRO A 150 -14.26 8.26 0.06
C PRO A 150 -12.96 7.76 -0.59
N LEU A 151 -12.53 6.54 -0.25
CA LEU A 151 -11.37 5.90 -0.87
C LEU A 151 -11.62 5.54 -2.33
N VAL A 152 -10.61 5.66 -3.20
CA VAL A 152 -10.69 5.38 -4.64
C VAL A 152 -11.00 3.88 -4.85
N PRO A 153 -12.23 3.50 -5.28
CA PRO A 153 -12.65 2.10 -5.28
C PRO A 153 -11.85 1.25 -6.28
N GLU A 154 -11.55 1.81 -7.45
CA GLU A 154 -10.80 1.16 -8.53
C GLU A 154 -9.42 0.66 -8.04
N ALA A 155 -8.77 1.42 -7.15
CA ALA A 155 -7.48 1.07 -6.60
C ALA A 155 -7.58 -0.12 -5.63
N ALA A 156 -8.63 -0.15 -4.80
CA ALA A 156 -8.93 -1.27 -3.91
C ALA A 156 -9.34 -2.54 -4.68
N GLU A 157 -10.12 -2.40 -5.76
CA GLU A 157 -10.50 -3.52 -6.64
C GLU A 157 -9.28 -4.19 -7.27
N ARG A 158 -8.36 -3.39 -7.84
CA ARG A 158 -7.10 -3.91 -8.42
C ARG A 158 -6.22 -4.54 -7.36
N ALA A 159 -6.07 -3.91 -6.20
CA ALA A 159 -5.30 -4.45 -5.09
C ALA A 159 -5.85 -5.80 -4.61
N LEU A 160 -7.18 -5.92 -4.45
CA LEU A 160 -7.82 -7.15 -4.04
C LEU A 160 -7.65 -8.26 -5.10
N ALA A 161 -7.79 -7.92 -6.38
CA ALA A 161 -7.55 -8.86 -7.48
C ALA A 161 -6.09 -9.34 -7.50
N PHE A 162 -5.13 -8.42 -7.33
CA PHE A 162 -3.71 -8.72 -7.27
C PHE A 162 -3.38 -9.65 -6.11
N LEU A 163 -3.80 -9.31 -4.89
CA LEU A 163 -3.54 -10.13 -3.71
C LEU A 163 -4.18 -11.51 -3.81
N THR A 164 -5.41 -11.60 -4.31
CA THR A 164 -6.11 -12.89 -4.50
C THR A 164 -5.37 -13.78 -5.49
N ALA A 165 -4.83 -13.21 -6.58
CA ALA A 165 -4.06 -13.97 -7.57
C ALA A 165 -2.69 -14.43 -7.05
N GLN A 166 -2.04 -13.62 -6.21
CA GLN A 166 -0.67 -13.84 -5.75
C GLN A 166 -0.57 -14.62 -4.42
N LEU A 167 -1.65 -14.64 -3.63
CA LEU A 167 -1.72 -15.33 -2.33
C LEU A 167 -2.82 -16.40 -2.32
N PRO A 168 -2.55 -17.62 -2.82
CA PRO A 168 -3.36 -18.77 -2.47
C PRO A 168 -3.44 -18.90 -0.93
N ALA A 169 -4.57 -19.35 -0.39
CA ALA A 169 -4.78 -19.40 1.07
C ALA A 169 -3.67 -20.15 1.85
N ALA A 170 -2.97 -21.10 1.21
CA ALA A 170 -1.84 -21.85 1.76
C ALA A 170 -0.48 -21.11 1.71
N SER A 171 -0.42 -19.91 1.13
CA SER A 171 0.80 -19.11 0.91
C SER A 171 0.79 -17.78 1.67
N ARG A 172 -0.17 -17.57 2.59
CA ARG A 172 -0.17 -16.43 3.51
C ARG A 172 1.04 -16.52 4.44
N GLY A 173 2.06 -15.71 4.16
CA GLY A 173 3.25 -15.56 5.02
C GLY A 173 2.93 -14.81 6.32
N THR A 174 3.94 -14.20 6.95
CA THR A 174 3.77 -13.43 8.20
C THR A 174 3.26 -12.00 7.99
N ALA A 175 3.23 -11.49 6.76
CA ALA A 175 2.78 -10.12 6.43
C ALA A 175 1.27 -9.91 6.59
N PHE A 176 0.51 -10.98 6.36
CA PHE A 176 -0.95 -10.92 6.35
C PHE A 176 -1.45 -11.79 7.50
N ALA A 177 -2.23 -11.18 8.39
CA ALA A 177 -2.97 -11.94 9.39
C ALA A 177 -4.04 -12.81 8.69
N PRO A 178 -4.63 -13.80 9.39
CA PRO A 178 -5.75 -14.55 8.84
C PRO A 178 -6.84 -13.59 8.34
N ALA A 179 -7.38 -13.87 7.15
CA ALA A 179 -8.44 -13.05 6.60
C ALA A 179 -9.65 -13.02 7.54
N VAL A 180 -10.28 -11.86 7.62
CA VAL A 180 -11.50 -11.63 8.40
C VAL A 180 -12.71 -11.90 7.51
N ASP A 181 -13.70 -12.61 8.02
CA ASP A 181 -14.95 -12.84 7.28
C ASP A 181 -15.77 -11.54 7.22
N LEU A 182 -16.11 -11.13 6.01
CA LEU A 182 -17.03 -10.04 5.71
C LEU A 182 -18.11 -10.50 4.73
N LEU A 183 -19.19 -9.73 4.66
CA LEU A 183 -20.21 -9.90 3.63
C LEU A 183 -19.65 -9.51 2.26
N ASP A 184 -20.08 -10.19 1.21
CA ASP A 184 -19.61 -9.95 -0.16
C ASP A 184 -20.01 -8.56 -0.69
N ASP A 185 -21.05 -7.94 -0.13
CA ASP A 185 -21.55 -6.61 -0.45
C ASP A 185 -20.92 -5.48 0.39
N ALA A 186 -19.97 -5.81 1.28
CA ALA A 186 -19.18 -4.82 1.99
C ALA A 186 -18.38 -3.92 1.02
N PRO A 187 -18.09 -2.67 1.40
CA PRO A 187 -17.24 -1.79 0.59
C PRO A 187 -15.92 -2.46 0.21
N VAL A 188 -15.44 -2.23 -1.01
CA VAL A 188 -14.27 -2.96 -1.53
C VAL A 188 -12.99 -2.71 -0.74
N HIS A 189 -12.84 -1.54 -0.13
CA HIS A 189 -11.70 -1.23 0.75
C HIS A 189 -11.74 -2.07 2.03
N ASP A 190 -12.92 -2.28 2.63
CA ASP A 190 -13.10 -3.16 3.77
C ASP A 190 -12.82 -4.62 3.41
N ARG A 191 -13.26 -5.05 2.22
CA ARG A 191 -12.97 -6.39 1.71
C ARG A 191 -11.49 -6.61 1.45
N LEU A 192 -10.78 -5.60 0.92
CA LEU A 192 -9.33 -5.62 0.78
C LEU A 192 -8.65 -5.70 2.15
N ALA A 193 -9.05 -4.85 3.09
CA ALA A 193 -8.52 -4.81 4.44
C ALA A 193 -8.72 -6.15 5.16
N ALA A 194 -9.92 -6.72 5.07
CA ALA A 194 -10.28 -8.02 5.63
C ALA A 194 -9.53 -9.17 4.97
N PHE A 195 -9.33 -9.15 3.65
CA PHE A 195 -8.47 -10.12 2.97
C PHE A 195 -7.04 -10.09 3.53
N ALA A 196 -6.56 -8.90 3.85
CA ALA A 196 -5.24 -8.65 4.44
C ALA A 196 -5.20 -8.83 5.97
N GLY A 197 -6.31 -9.28 6.57
CA GLY A 197 -6.44 -9.64 8.00
C GLY A 197 -6.70 -8.48 8.96
N ARG A 198 -7.15 -7.33 8.45
CA ARG A 198 -7.65 -6.21 9.27
C ARG A 198 -9.14 -6.39 9.53
N ASP A 199 -9.62 -6.00 10.71
CA ASP A 199 -11.05 -6.00 11.00
C ASP A 199 -11.60 -4.56 10.91
N PRO A 200 -12.41 -4.23 9.89
CA PRO A 200 -12.96 -2.88 9.71
C PRO A 200 -14.04 -2.51 10.76
N ARG A 201 -14.42 -3.45 11.63
CA ARG A 201 -15.44 -3.24 12.67
C ARG A 201 -14.83 -2.83 14.02
N LEU A 202 -13.49 -2.76 14.12
CA LEU A 202 -12.74 -2.49 15.35
C LEU A 202 -12.25 -1.05 15.45
#